data_AF-A0A7S3ML88-F1
#
_entry.id   AF-A0A7S3ML88-F1
#
_cell.length_a   1.000
_cell.length_b   1.000
_cell.length_c   1.000
_cell.angle_alpha   90.00
_cell.angle_beta   90.00
_cell.angle_gamma   90.00
#
_symmetry.space_group_name_H-M   'P 1'
#
loop_
_entity.id
_entity.type
_entity.pdbx_description
1 polymer ?
#
loop_
_entity_poly.entity_id
_entity_poly.type
_entity_poly.pdbx_seq_one_letter_code
_entity_poly.pdbx_strand_id
1 'polypeptide(L)'
;MWPAKIPVLQLKIRGDNLLSFYQIDGEIRFMEIRDYPLMPMLRTLHQYPYMMDAMQCDKGAIRHIFSGSHVMAPGLTSEGGIVHAGLPARAPVAITAEGKQHAMGVGVLSMSSEEIVSQ
;
A
#
# COMPACT_ATOMS: atom_id res chain seq x y z
N MET A 1 15.95 -4.31 7.92
CA MET A 1 14.52 -4.42 8.31
C MET A 1 14.31 -5.18 9.62
N TRP A 2 14.81 -6.42 9.79
CA TRP A 2 14.60 -7.23 11.00
C TRP A 2 15.93 -7.66 11.65
N PRO A 3 16.40 -6.98 12.71
CA PRO A 3 17.63 -7.38 13.39
C PRO A 3 17.40 -8.64 14.23
N ALA A 4 18.30 -9.62 14.14
CA ALA A 4 18.11 -10.96 14.74
C ALA A 4 17.90 -10.98 16.27
N LYS A 5 18.34 -9.94 16.98
CA LYS A 5 18.28 -9.87 18.45
C LYS A 5 17.13 -9.02 18.98
N ILE A 6 16.32 -8.43 18.11
CA ILE A 6 15.25 -7.51 18.51
C ILE A 6 13.91 -8.25 18.48
N PRO A 7 13.16 -8.26 19.59
CA PRO A 7 11.84 -8.87 19.61
C PRO A 7 10.86 -8.05 18.77
N VAL A 8 9.84 -8.72 18.24
CA VAL A 8 8.73 -8.07 17.55
C VAL A 8 7.51 -8.07 18.44
N LEU A 9 7.00 -6.87 18.68
CA LEU A 9 5.88 -6.64 19.57
C LEU A 9 4.62 -6.46 18.72
N GLN A 10 3.60 -7.27 18.99
CA GLN A 10 2.27 -7.08 18.42
C GLN A 10 1.47 -6.15 19.34
N LEU A 11 1.07 -4.99 18.81
CA LEU A 11 0.22 -4.03 19.49
C LEU A 11 -1.20 -4.18 18.95
N LYS A 12 -2.17 -4.34 19.85
CA LYS A 12 -3.60 -4.45 19.52
C LYS A 12 -4.34 -3.23 20.06
N ILE A 13 -5.33 -2.75 19.31
CA ILE A 13 -6.21 -1.69 19.78
C ILE A 13 -7.22 -2.30 20.75
N ARG A 14 -7.41 -1.66 21.92
CA ARG A 14 -8.37 -2.14 22.90
C ARG A 14 -9.79 -1.97 22.38
N GLY A 15 -10.54 -3.07 22.31
CA GLY A 15 -11.94 -3.09 21.86
C GLY A 15 -12.10 -3.27 20.35
N ASP A 16 -11.01 -3.37 19.59
CA ASP A 16 -11.04 -3.68 18.16
C ASP A 16 -10.09 -4.85 17.85
N ASN A 17 -10.65 -5.93 17.29
CA ASN A 17 -9.90 -7.12 16.90
C ASN A 17 -9.59 -7.15 15.40
N LEU A 18 -9.95 -6.11 14.66
CA LEU A 18 -9.74 -6.02 13.21
C LEU A 18 -8.35 -5.48 12.86
N LEU A 19 -7.70 -4.79 13.79
CA LEU A 19 -6.45 -4.07 13.54
C LEU A 19 -5.35 -4.44 14.55
N SER A 20 -4.21 -4.88 14.02
CA SER A 20 -2.99 -5.12 14.78
C SER A 20 -1.80 -4.40 14.15
N PHE A 21 -0.85 -3.96 14.97
CA PHE A 21 0.40 -3.34 14.52
C PHE A 21 1.59 -4.17 14.99
N TYR A 22 2.65 -4.18 14.18
CA TYR A 22 3.90 -4.84 14.52
C TYR A 22 5.00 -3.80 14.69
N GLN A 23 5.50 -3.72 15.92
CA GLN A 23 6.59 -2.84 16.30
C GLN A 23 7.90 -3.62 16.32
N ILE A 24 8.91 -3.07 15.66
CA ILE A 24 10.27 -3.63 15.55
C ILE A 24 11.22 -2.48 15.85
N ASP A 25 12.14 -2.69 16.79
CA ASP A 25 13.17 -1.70 17.13
C ASP A 25 12.59 -0.32 17.48
N GLY A 26 11.52 -0.31 18.29
CA GLY A 26 10.85 0.92 18.70
C GLY A 26 9.91 1.54 17.66
N GLU A 27 9.95 1.12 16.40
CA GLU A 27 9.12 1.68 15.32
C GLU A 27 7.99 0.74 14.89
N ILE A 28 6.79 1.30 14.65
CA ILE A 28 5.70 0.55 14.02
C ILE A 28 6.06 0.39 12.54
N ARG A 29 6.29 -0.84 12.11
CA ARG A 29 6.77 -1.15 10.76
C ARG A 29 5.69 -1.75 9.87
N PHE A 30 4.75 -2.49 10.46
CA PHE A 30 3.68 -3.16 9.74
C PHE A 30 2.34 -3.04 10.45
N MET A 31 1.29 -3.22 9.68
CA MET A 31 -0.11 -3.20 10.09
C MET A 31 -0.81 -4.40 9.46
N GLU A 32 -1.60 -5.11 10.27
CA GLU A 32 -2.43 -6.22 9.86
C GLU A 32 -3.89 -5.81 10.06
N ILE A 33 -4.62 -5.81 8.95
CA ILE A 33 -6.07 -5.65 8.93
C ILE A 33 -6.66 -7.03 8.67
N ARG A 34 -7.69 -7.41 9.42
CA ARG A 34 -8.40 -8.69 9.22
C ARG A 34 -8.80 -8.86 7.75
N ASP A 35 -8.54 -10.04 7.19
CA ASP A 35 -8.84 -10.43 5.81
C ASP A 35 -8.02 -9.70 4.72
N TYR A 36 -7.00 -8.94 5.11
CA TYR A 36 -6.03 -8.32 4.21
C TYR A 36 -4.61 -8.84 4.49
N PRO A 37 -3.70 -8.80 3.49
CA PRO A 37 -2.29 -9.09 3.72
C PRO A 37 -1.67 -8.16 4.77
N LEU A 38 -0.57 -8.61 5.39
CA LEU A 38 0.26 -7.76 6.23
C LEU A 38 0.83 -6.61 5.38
N MET A 39 0.50 -5.37 5.74
CA MET A 39 0.92 -4.17 5.00
C MET A 39 2.02 -3.41 5.75
N PRO A 40 3.03 -2.87 5.05
CA PRO A 40 3.99 -1.98 5.67
C PRO A 40 3.37 -0.62 5.99
N MET A 41 3.91 0.04 7.02
CA MET A 41 3.68 1.47 7.21
C MET A 41 4.38 2.25 6.09
N LEU A 42 3.83 3.43 5.75
CA LEU A 42 4.34 4.25 4.65
C LEU A 42 5.83 4.60 4.81
N ARG A 43 6.27 4.88 6.05
CA ARG A 43 7.69 5.13 6.37
C ARG A 43 8.58 3.91 6.07
N THR A 44 8.11 2.70 6.39
CA THR A 44 8.83 1.46 6.07
C THR A 44 8.95 1.28 4.56
N LEU A 45 7.85 1.49 3.84
CA LEU A 45 7.82 1.39 2.39
C LEU A 45 8.75 2.42 1.72
N HIS A 46 8.85 3.64 2.26
CA HIS A 46 9.78 4.64 1.73
C HIS A 46 11.25 4.27 1.94
N GLN A 47 11.59 3.56 3.01
CA GLN A 47 12.94 3.04 3.23
C GLN A 47 13.26 1.83 2.33
N TYR A 48 12.25 1.01 2.04
CA TYR A 48 12.39 -0.24 1.29
C TYR A 48 11.36 -0.29 0.14
N PRO A 49 11.44 0.59 -0.88
CA PRO A 49 10.40 0.73 -1.91
C PRO A 49 10.23 -0.52 -2.77
N TYR A 50 11.24 -1.38 -2.84
CA TYR A 50 11.24 -2.64 -3.58
C TYR A 50 10.40 -3.75 -2.94
N MET A 51 9.78 -3.50 -1.77
CA MET A 51 9.00 -4.52 -1.06
C MET A 51 7.58 -4.74 -1.61
N MET A 52 7.09 -3.83 -2.44
CA MET A 52 5.75 -3.87 -3.05
C MET A 52 5.82 -3.32 -4.48
N ASP A 53 5.01 -3.89 -5.36
CA ASP A 53 4.83 -3.34 -6.69
C ASP A 53 4.06 -2.02 -6.64
N ALA A 54 4.50 -1.07 -7.46
CA ALA A 54 3.93 0.27 -7.49
C ALA A 54 2.85 0.38 -8.57
N MET A 55 1.71 0.96 -8.19
CA MET A 55 0.69 1.48 -9.10
C MET A 55 0.81 3.01 -9.11
N GLN A 56 1.01 3.61 -10.27
CA GLN A 56 1.09 5.07 -10.41
C GLN A 56 -0.25 5.64 -10.81
N CYS A 57 -0.73 6.62 -10.06
CA CYS A 57 -1.88 7.42 -10.41
C CYS A 57 -1.47 8.72 -11.11
N ASP A 58 -2.39 9.34 -11.84
CA ASP A 58 -2.20 10.72 -12.30
C ASP A 58 -2.14 11.75 -11.17
N LYS A 59 -1.79 13.00 -11.54
CA LYS A 59 -1.74 14.14 -10.62
C LYS A 59 -3.10 14.50 -10.02
N GLY A 60 -4.20 14.22 -10.73
CA GLY A 60 -5.56 14.53 -10.28
C GLY A 60 -5.97 13.68 -9.08
N ALA A 61 -5.53 12.42 -9.05
CA ALA A 61 -5.83 11.48 -7.98
C ALA A 61 -5.21 11.85 -6.62
N ILE A 62 -4.11 12.63 -6.59
CA ILE A 62 -3.35 12.95 -5.38
C ILE A 62 -4.26 13.50 -4.27
N ARG A 63 -5.09 14.49 -4.57
CA ARG A 63 -5.97 15.13 -3.59
C ARG A 63 -6.99 14.14 -3.02
N HIS A 64 -7.52 13.26 -3.86
CA HIS A 64 -8.52 12.27 -3.46
C HIS A 64 -7.92 11.18 -2.58
N ILE A 65 -6.72 10.71 -2.90
CA ILE A 65 -6.01 9.69 -2.11
C ILE A 65 -5.72 10.21 -0.69
N PHE A 66 -5.23 11.43 -0.54
CA PHE A 66 -5.01 12.03 0.78
C PHE A 66 -6.30 12.32 1.56
N SER A 67 -7.46 12.34 0.89
CA SER A 67 -8.77 12.40 1.55
C SER A 67 -9.30 11.03 1.99
N GLY A 68 -8.55 9.94 1.74
CA GLY A 68 -8.95 8.57 2.06
C GLY A 68 -9.85 7.91 1.02
N SER A 69 -9.93 8.46 -0.19
CA SER A 69 -10.70 7.86 -1.29
C SER A 69 -10.00 6.63 -1.88
N HIS A 70 -10.79 5.69 -2.41
CA HIS A 70 -10.25 4.58 -3.19
C HIS A 70 -9.66 5.06 -4.53
N VAL A 71 -8.66 4.34 -5.01
CA VAL A 71 -8.09 4.54 -6.35
C VAL A 71 -8.97 3.81 -7.37
N MET A 72 -9.48 4.55 -8.34
CA MET A 72 -10.34 4.01 -9.40
C MET A 72 -9.52 3.74 -10.66
N ALA A 73 -9.93 2.76 -11.47
CA ALA A 73 -9.22 2.35 -12.69
C ALA A 73 -8.85 3.52 -13.63
N PRO A 74 -9.72 4.52 -13.90
CA PRO A 74 -9.36 5.64 -14.78
C PRO A 74 -8.18 6.48 -14.29
N GLY A 75 -7.94 6.52 -12.98
CA GLY A 75 -6.79 7.24 -12.41
C GLY A 75 -5.46 6.50 -12.60
N LEU A 76 -5.52 5.20 -12.91
CA LEU A 76 -4.37 4.33 -13.18
C LEU A 76 -4.13 4.11 -14.68
N THR A 77 -5.18 4.21 -15.51
CA THR A 77 -5.11 4.04 -16.97
C THR A 77 -5.05 5.36 -17.75
N SER A 78 -5.03 6.50 -17.06
CA SER A 78 -4.80 7.82 -17.67
C SER A 78 -3.38 7.98 -18.19
N GLU A 79 -3.10 9.05 -18.95
CA GLU A 79 -1.78 9.31 -19.56
C GLU A 79 -0.63 9.36 -18.54
N GLY A 80 -0.91 9.80 -17.31
CA GLY A 80 0.05 9.83 -16.20
C GLY A 80 -0.01 8.60 -15.28
N GLY A 81 -0.94 7.68 -15.53
CA GLY A 81 -1.13 6.44 -14.77
C GLY A 81 -0.24 5.31 -15.28
N ILE A 82 0.20 4.44 -14.37
CA ILE A 82 0.97 3.24 -14.71
C ILE A 82 0.44 2.07 -13.89
N VAL A 83 -0.03 1.03 -14.58
CA VAL A 83 -0.45 -0.23 -13.97
C VAL A 83 0.69 -1.24 -14.09
N HIS A 84 1.11 -1.80 -12.96
CA HIS A 84 2.03 -2.93 -12.96
C HIS A 84 1.30 -4.20 -13.43
N ALA A 85 1.79 -4.87 -14.48
CA ALA A 85 1.12 -6.02 -15.08
C ALA A 85 1.29 -7.31 -14.24
N GLY A 86 0.37 -8.27 -14.38
CA GLY A 86 0.50 -9.60 -13.78
C GLY A 86 0.17 -9.69 -12.28
N LEU A 87 -0.42 -8.65 -11.69
CA LEU A 87 -0.82 -8.71 -10.29
C LEU A 87 -2.26 -9.25 -10.15
N PRO A 88 -2.47 -10.27 -9.31
CA PRO A 88 -3.80 -10.80 -9.07
C PRO A 88 -4.63 -9.86 -8.21
N ALA A 89 -5.95 -10.04 -8.23
CA ALA A 89 -6.83 -9.46 -7.21
C ALA A 89 -6.31 -9.83 -5.81
N ARG A 90 -6.50 -8.93 -4.83
CA ARG A 90 -5.98 -9.04 -3.46
C ARG A 90 -4.46 -8.88 -3.31
N ALA A 91 -3.71 -8.59 -4.37
CA ALA A 91 -2.30 -8.24 -4.25
C ALA A 91 -2.13 -6.88 -3.52
N PRO A 92 -1.24 -6.78 -2.53
CA PRO A 92 -0.90 -5.52 -1.88
C PRO A 92 0.02 -4.70 -2.79
N VAL A 93 -0.29 -3.41 -2.96
CA VAL A 93 0.42 -2.51 -3.88
C VAL A 93 0.76 -1.17 -3.22
N ALA A 94 1.87 -0.58 -3.64
CA ALA A 94 2.25 0.78 -3.30
C ALA A 94 1.54 1.76 -4.24
N ILE A 95 0.85 2.76 -3.69
CA ILE A 95 0.20 3.80 -4.50
C ILE A 95 1.14 4.99 -4.64
N THR A 96 1.57 5.25 -5.87
CA THR A 96 2.43 6.39 -6.23
C THR A 96 1.68 7.37 -7.13
N ALA A 97 2.27 8.53 -7.41
CA ALA A 97 1.69 9.48 -8.36
C ALA A 97 2.73 10.06 -9.30
N GLU A 98 2.26 10.48 -10.47
CA GLU A 98 3.07 11.13 -11.50
C GLU A 98 3.88 12.30 -10.91
N GLY A 99 5.20 12.25 -11.08
CA GLY A 99 6.11 13.27 -10.57
C GLY A 99 6.36 13.24 -9.05
N LYS A 100 5.97 12.16 -8.36
CA LYS A 100 6.27 11.95 -6.94
C LYS A 100 7.22 10.76 -6.76
N GLN A 101 8.24 10.95 -5.95
CA GLN A 101 9.25 9.91 -5.67
C GLN A 101 8.77 8.88 -4.64
N HIS A 102 7.93 9.30 -3.70
CA HIS A 102 7.50 8.49 -2.57
C HIS A 102 6.06 8.04 -2.76
N ALA A 103 5.74 6.83 -2.31
CA ALA A 103 4.36 6.35 -2.23
C ALA A 103 3.52 7.28 -1.35
N MET A 104 2.27 7.48 -1.75
CA MET A 104 1.28 8.28 -1.02
C MET A 104 0.39 7.39 -0.15
N GLY A 105 0.32 6.10 -0.46
CA GLY A 105 -0.47 5.14 0.27
C GLY A 105 -0.06 3.70 -0.02
N VAL A 106 -0.63 2.79 0.76
CA VAL A 106 -0.61 1.35 0.52
C VAL A 106 -2.05 0.92 0.28
N GLY A 107 -2.25 0.06 -0.70
CA GLY A 107 -3.56 -0.43 -1.09
C GLY A 107 -3.54 -1.92 -1.36
N VAL A 108 -4.73 -2.47 -1.56
CA VAL A 108 -4.88 -3.85 -2.02
C VAL A 108 -5.82 -3.86 -3.20
N LEU A 109 -5.41 -4.53 -4.28
CA LEU A 109 -6.20 -4.59 -5.50
C LEU A 109 -7.55 -5.28 -5.27
N SER A 110 -8.62 -4.68 -5.81
CA SER A 110 -9.96 -5.25 -5.83
C SER A 110 -10.21 -6.15 -7.05
N MET A 111 -9.42 -6.00 -8.11
CA MET A 111 -9.48 -6.72 -9.39
C MET A 111 -8.05 -6.91 -9.92
N SER A 112 -7.83 -7.77 -10.92
CA SER A 112 -6.47 -8.01 -11.45
C SER A 112 -5.92 -6.83 -12.26
N SER A 113 -4.60 -6.76 -12.46
CA SER A 113 -3.99 -5.74 -13.32
C SER A 113 -4.56 -5.73 -14.74
N GLU A 114 -4.83 -6.91 -15.30
CA GLU A 114 -5.40 -7.06 -16.63
C GLU A 114 -6.83 -6.53 -16.68
N GLU A 115 -7.63 -6.80 -15.64
CA GLU A 115 -9.00 -6.29 -15.52
C GLU A 115 -9.01 -4.76 -15.45
N ILE A 116 -8.10 -4.14 -14.69
CA ILE A 116 -7.96 -2.68 -14.57
C ILE A 116 -7.68 -2.03 -15.93
N VAL A 117 -6.79 -2.63 -16.72
CA VAL A 117 -6.39 -2.09 -18.04
C VAL A 117 -7.47 -2.33 -19.09
N SER A 118 -8.28 -3.38 -18.93
CA SER A 118 -9.32 -3.75 -19.89
C SER A 118 -10.65 -2.97 -19.77
N GLN A 119 -10.80 -2.12 -18.74
CA GLN A 119 -11.97 -1.24 -18.56
C GLN A 119 -11.93 -0.02 -19.46
#